data_AF-A0A075ANB5-F1
#
_entry.id   AF-A0A075ANB5-F1
#
_cell.length_a   1.000
_cell.length_b   1.000
_cell.length_c   1.000
_cell.angle_alpha   90.00
_cell.angle_beta   90.00
_cell.angle_gamma   90.00
#
_symmetry.space_group_name_H-M   'P 1'
#
loop_
_entity.id
_entity.type
_entity.pdbx_description
1 polymer ?
#
loop_
_entity_poly.entity_id
_entity_poly.type
_entity_poly.pdbx_seq_one_letter_code
_entity_poly.pdbx_strand_id
1 'polypeptide(L)'
;MLLFLQFLCFSIIKHQTAATNPNPQCKGIYNLTDSFGFISNSISTQSRGYIPNQNCLWFIQPSTSYSNITFEILDFEVDQLDSVDIYKGDTQILNHVLHVTRSVSYFVGNNTNEPWIISFIADGSYERDGFLILYYVDGIKPSNTCYLNCMNRGLGCVDNRCICQEGYEGAICLKDDKYYLNNIYDMCNGHSWIQNTQWKNNSLDPCLGMTVSLTNANWYGVECSTFRVTKLALAGNNLTCSSMPPLPRYIEYLDISFNKINNAMTDESVVGRYLSIYLAQNASLTGSIPSAFGRNTYLATINLSNNNLTGIIPDALNNLASLRMINLENNRLIGHIPNNFALLSDNKLFLQGNIFWCPRPNWKSVATFSCKEVNLYSITPNSGSQIGGYTVNITGNNFLSEIEIFVVFDDIKTNNILYMDNNLIQVVVPPHPSKTVAVKIASASNEFIGIDYATFTYLKECPQGTFREKEACALCPQGAFCKGGGEKPTPLFGYKESENVPLLFYQCFTKSDCLEDNTCSDGYKGSRCHACDTYTGFALIGKKCQKCFLPKVVEYLIALVAIILFVLYLNYSVESNKSN
;
A
#
# COMPACT_ATOMS: atom_id res chain seq x y z
N MET A 1 42.41 22.10 -30.72
CA MET A 1 43.11 22.44 -29.45
C MET A 1 42.15 22.48 -28.25
N LEU A 2 41.02 23.21 -28.29
CA LEU A 2 40.03 23.22 -27.18
C LEU A 2 39.41 21.84 -26.87
N LEU A 3 39.11 21.03 -27.89
CA LEU A 3 38.65 19.64 -27.71
C LEU A 3 39.73 18.69 -27.15
N PHE A 4 41.02 19.05 -27.28
CA PHE A 4 42.14 18.25 -26.77
C PHE A 4 42.43 18.55 -25.29
N LEU A 5 42.14 19.79 -24.84
CA LEU A 5 42.20 20.18 -23.42
C LEU A 5 41.04 19.58 -22.60
N GLN A 6 39.84 19.41 -23.19
CA GLN A 6 38.75 18.67 -22.55
C GLN A 6 39.09 17.19 -22.30
N PHE A 7 39.85 16.56 -23.20
CA PHE A 7 40.24 15.15 -23.05
C PHE A 7 41.34 14.92 -22.00
N LEU A 8 42.22 15.90 -21.76
CA LEU A 8 43.26 15.81 -20.73
C LEU A 8 42.69 15.96 -19.30
N CYS A 9 41.64 16.78 -19.09
CA CYS A 9 40.95 16.83 -17.80
C CYS A 9 40.16 15.54 -17.49
N PHE A 10 39.55 14.91 -18.51
CA PHE A 10 38.80 13.66 -18.31
C PHE A 10 39.69 12.43 -18.03
N SER A 11 40.96 12.46 -18.42
CA SER A 11 41.83 11.28 -18.35
C SER A 11 42.60 11.13 -17.03
N ILE A 12 42.67 12.17 -16.19
CA ILE A 12 43.40 12.11 -14.90
C ILE A 12 42.54 11.54 -13.75
N ILE A 13 41.23 11.37 -13.93
CA ILE A 13 40.31 10.97 -12.82
C ILE A 13 39.78 9.52 -12.95
N LYS A 14 40.07 8.79 -14.04
CA LYS A 14 39.45 7.48 -14.31
C LYS A 14 40.20 6.24 -13.77
N HIS A 15 40.99 6.40 -12.72
CA HIS A 15 41.56 5.27 -11.97
C HIS A 15 41.30 5.41 -10.47
N GLN A 16 40.07 5.12 -10.05
CA GLN A 16 39.78 4.44 -8.78
C GLN A 16 38.34 3.91 -8.81
N THR A 17 38.22 2.63 -8.46
CA THR A 17 37.03 1.78 -8.56
C THR A 17 36.01 2.06 -7.44
N ALA A 18 34.73 1.98 -7.81
CA ALA A 18 33.52 1.77 -7.02
C ALA A 18 33.66 1.66 -5.48
N ALA A 19 33.20 2.69 -4.78
CA ALA A 19 32.61 2.62 -3.44
C ALA A 19 31.71 3.85 -3.22
N THR A 20 30.61 3.64 -2.51
CA THR A 20 29.58 4.61 -2.11
C THR A 20 30.14 5.78 -1.28
N ASN A 21 29.58 6.99 -1.49
CA ASN A 21 29.69 8.24 -0.71
C ASN A 21 30.67 9.32 -1.25
N PRO A 22 30.22 10.45 -1.84
CA PRO A 22 31.11 11.53 -2.26
C PRO A 22 31.29 12.54 -1.13
N ASN A 23 32.42 12.49 -0.43
CA ASN A 23 32.91 13.62 0.37
C ASN A 23 33.79 14.47 -0.57
N PRO A 24 33.40 15.71 -0.96
CA PRO A 24 34.13 16.44 -1.98
C PRO A 24 35.41 17.04 -1.39
N GLN A 25 36.56 16.61 -1.91
CA GLN A 25 37.84 17.28 -1.71
C GLN A 25 37.78 18.70 -2.33
N CYS A 26 38.60 19.64 -1.85
CA CYS A 26 38.60 21.09 -2.13
C CYS A 26 38.78 21.59 -3.59
N LYS A 27 38.44 20.77 -4.59
CA LYS A 27 38.26 21.14 -6.01
C LYS A 27 37.07 20.38 -6.59
N GLY A 28 36.08 21.09 -7.14
CA GLY A 28 34.90 20.45 -7.72
C GLY A 28 34.19 21.28 -8.77
N ILE A 29 33.54 20.61 -9.73
CA ILE A 29 32.59 21.22 -10.68
C ILE A 29 31.18 20.99 -10.13
N TYR A 30 30.45 22.06 -9.85
CA TYR A 30 29.07 22.04 -9.39
C TYR A 30 28.14 22.43 -10.53
N ASN A 31 27.31 21.48 -10.95
CA ASN A 31 26.24 21.74 -11.92
C ASN A 31 24.98 22.14 -11.15
N LEU A 32 24.47 23.35 -11.39
CA LEU A 32 23.24 23.82 -10.75
C LEU A 32 22.03 23.21 -11.46
N THR A 33 21.50 22.11 -10.92
CA THR A 33 20.30 21.42 -11.46
C THR A 33 19.00 21.92 -10.87
N ASP A 34 19.05 22.59 -9.71
CA ASP A 34 17.90 23.02 -8.93
C ASP A 34 17.82 24.56 -8.83
N SER A 35 16.61 25.09 -8.62
CA SER A 35 16.35 26.53 -8.50
C SER A 35 16.90 27.18 -7.22
N PHE A 36 17.42 26.38 -6.28
CA PHE A 36 18.17 26.81 -5.10
C PHE A 36 19.09 25.70 -4.61
N GLY A 37 20.10 26.02 -3.79
CA GLY A 37 20.97 25.03 -3.14
C GLY A 37 22.10 25.68 -2.32
N PHE A 38 23.12 24.89 -1.95
CA PHE A 38 24.25 25.39 -1.17
C PHE A 38 25.60 24.77 -1.57
N ILE A 39 26.68 25.48 -1.25
CA ILE A 39 28.07 25.08 -1.41
C ILE A 39 28.76 25.29 -0.06
N SER A 40 29.43 24.27 0.45
CA SER A 40 30.15 24.32 1.73
C SER A 40 31.45 23.54 1.64
N ASN A 41 32.49 24.00 2.35
CA ASN A 41 33.80 23.36 2.38
C ASN A 41 34.04 22.44 3.60
N SER A 42 33.10 22.31 4.55
CA SER A 42 33.28 21.42 5.71
C SER A 42 31.97 20.85 6.30
N ILE A 43 31.49 19.72 5.77
CA ILE A 43 30.55 18.86 6.51
C ILE A 43 31.11 17.43 6.55
N SER A 44 32.21 17.23 7.28
CA SER A 44 32.56 15.90 7.79
C SER A 44 33.17 16.00 9.19
N THR A 45 32.37 15.68 10.20
CA THR A 45 32.73 15.62 11.63
C THR A 45 33.37 14.29 12.03
N GLN A 46 34.18 13.67 11.17
CA GLN A 46 35.02 12.55 11.61
C GLN A 46 36.49 12.91 11.47
N SER A 47 37.18 12.80 12.61
CA SER A 47 38.60 13.05 12.83
C SER A 47 39.50 12.76 11.61
N ARG A 48 40.39 13.72 11.33
CA ARG A 48 41.48 13.75 10.34
C ARG A 48 41.07 14.27 8.96
N GLY A 49 41.36 15.57 8.75
CA GLY A 49 41.38 16.14 7.40
C GLY A 49 41.35 17.65 7.28
N TYR A 50 41.72 18.43 8.31
CA TYR A 50 42.01 19.85 8.10
C TYR A 50 43.51 20.00 7.84
N ILE A 51 43.87 20.56 6.69
CA ILE A 51 45.25 20.87 6.31
C ILE A 51 45.31 22.40 6.25
N PRO A 52 46.03 23.07 7.17
CA PRO A 52 46.26 24.51 7.10
C PRO A 52 46.80 24.90 5.72
N ASN A 53 46.39 26.06 5.18
CA ASN A 53 46.77 26.59 3.85
C ASN A 53 46.11 25.90 2.63
N GLN A 54 44.85 25.46 2.69
CA GLN A 54 44.13 25.01 1.49
C GLN A 54 43.42 26.16 0.77
N ASN A 55 43.85 26.43 -0.46
CA ASN A 55 43.08 27.24 -1.41
C ASN A 55 42.07 26.32 -2.11
N CYS A 56 40.79 26.52 -1.83
CA CYS A 56 39.73 25.71 -2.39
C CYS A 56 39.07 26.43 -3.57
N LEU A 57 38.83 25.69 -4.66
CA LEU A 57 38.35 26.26 -5.92
C LEU A 57 37.14 25.48 -6.44
N TRP A 58 36.01 26.16 -6.60
CA TRP A 58 34.79 25.57 -7.13
C TRP A 58 34.40 26.22 -8.46
N PHE A 59 34.13 25.39 -9.46
CA PHE A 59 33.59 25.82 -10.74
C PHE A 59 32.08 25.57 -10.75
N ILE A 60 31.28 26.61 -10.95
CA ILE A 60 29.83 26.51 -10.99
C ILE A 60 29.38 26.74 -12.42
N GLN A 61 28.75 25.72 -13.00
CA GLN A 61 28.20 25.77 -14.35
C GLN A 61 26.67 25.61 -14.29
N PRO A 62 25.89 26.61 -14.73
CA PRO A 62 24.44 26.47 -14.85
C PRO A 62 24.10 25.43 -15.92
N SER A 63 23.21 24.47 -15.63
CA SER A 63 22.83 23.45 -16.62
C SER A 63 21.79 23.94 -17.65
N THR A 64 21.14 25.08 -17.41
CA THR A 64 20.11 25.67 -18.27
C THR A 64 20.18 27.21 -18.25
N SER A 65 19.51 27.85 -19.22
CA SER A 65 19.50 29.31 -19.40
C SER A 65 18.62 30.01 -18.37
N TYR A 66 19.08 30.11 -17.12
CA TYR A 66 18.43 30.92 -16.09
C TYR A 66 18.72 32.42 -16.29
N SER A 67 17.90 33.34 -15.78
CA SER A 67 18.14 34.79 -15.98
C SER A 67 19.15 35.34 -14.98
N ASN A 68 18.95 35.07 -13.68
CA ASN A 68 19.75 35.62 -12.58
C ASN A 68 20.09 34.54 -11.54
N ILE A 69 21.32 34.49 -11.05
CA ILE A 69 21.70 33.67 -9.89
C ILE A 69 22.17 34.59 -8.77
N THR A 70 21.56 34.45 -7.59
CA THR A 70 21.94 35.17 -6.37
C THR A 70 22.74 34.26 -5.46
N PHE A 71 23.94 34.67 -5.09
CA PHE A 71 24.72 34.02 -4.03
C PHE A 71 24.56 34.79 -2.72
N GLU A 72 24.35 34.04 -1.64
CA GLU A 72 24.24 34.52 -0.26
C GLU A 72 25.31 33.80 0.58
N ILE A 73 26.38 34.51 0.94
CA ILE A 73 27.47 33.95 1.74
C ILE A 73 27.08 34.08 3.22
N LEU A 74 27.05 32.95 3.93
CA LEU A 74 26.73 32.82 5.36
C LEU A 74 27.99 32.40 6.12
N ASP A 75 28.35 33.17 7.15
CA ASP A 75 29.63 33.03 7.85
C ASP A 75 29.59 32.10 9.08
N PHE A 76 30.71 31.39 9.31
CA PHE A 76 31.13 30.75 10.56
C PHE A 76 32.64 31.01 10.76
N GLU A 77 32.96 31.70 11.87
CA GLU A 77 34.29 32.00 12.45
C GLU A 77 35.47 32.03 11.45
N VAL A 78 35.54 33.12 10.68
CA VAL A 78 36.70 33.52 9.88
C VAL A 78 37.62 34.41 10.71
N ASP A 79 38.85 33.96 10.98
CA ASP A 79 39.89 34.77 11.62
C ASP A 79 40.40 35.86 10.65
N GLN A 80 41.29 36.77 11.08
CA GLN A 80 41.56 38.04 10.35
C GLN A 80 42.17 37.93 8.95
N LEU A 81 42.44 36.73 8.45
CA LEU A 81 43.18 36.52 7.21
C LEU A 81 42.51 35.55 6.22
N ASP A 82 41.35 34.93 6.51
CA ASP A 82 40.63 34.15 5.49
C ASP A 82 39.87 35.05 4.52
N SER A 83 39.78 34.65 3.25
CA SER A 83 39.03 35.40 2.25
C SER A 83 38.29 34.53 1.24
N VAL A 84 37.15 35.03 0.77
CA VAL A 84 36.40 34.47 -0.37
C VAL A 84 36.46 35.45 -1.53
N ASP A 85 36.89 34.94 -2.68
CA ASP A 85 36.89 35.63 -3.98
C ASP A 85 35.93 34.93 -4.94
N ILE A 86 35.20 35.72 -5.73
CA ILE A 86 34.30 35.19 -6.76
C ILE A 86 34.68 35.77 -8.11
N TYR A 87 34.88 34.88 -9.08
CA TYR A 87 35.15 35.21 -10.47
C TYR A 87 34.02 34.72 -11.38
N LYS A 88 33.91 35.36 -12.54
CA LYS A 88 33.09 34.92 -13.66
C LYS A 88 33.99 34.87 -14.90
N GLY A 89 34.20 33.67 -15.42
CA GLY A 89 35.34 33.42 -16.31
C GLY A 89 36.64 33.86 -15.63
N ASP A 90 37.40 34.72 -16.29
CA ASP A 90 38.66 35.29 -15.78
C ASP A 90 38.47 36.63 -15.05
N THR A 91 37.25 37.17 -15.00
CA THR A 91 36.97 38.47 -14.38
C THR A 91 36.59 38.28 -12.91
N GLN A 92 37.38 38.83 -11.98
CA GLN A 92 37.02 38.87 -10.56
C GLN A 92 35.86 39.83 -10.37
N ILE A 93 34.75 39.34 -9.79
CA ILE A 93 33.54 40.14 -9.56
C ILE A 93 33.37 40.50 -8.09
N LEU A 94 33.85 39.65 -7.18
CA LEU A 94 33.91 39.95 -5.75
C LEU A 94 35.35 39.83 -5.28
N ASN A 95 35.86 40.89 -4.65
CA ASN A 95 37.24 40.98 -4.18
C ASN A 95 37.28 40.91 -2.65
N HIS A 96 38.02 39.93 -2.12
CA HIS A 96 38.46 39.77 -0.74
C HIS A 96 37.41 40.19 0.30
N VAL A 97 36.41 39.34 0.48
CA VAL A 97 35.52 39.45 1.63
C VAL A 97 36.28 38.96 2.87
N LEU A 98 36.79 39.91 3.65
CA LEU A 98 37.46 39.69 4.93
C LEU A 98 36.47 39.95 6.07
N HIS A 99 36.39 39.06 7.05
CA HIS A 99 35.60 39.20 8.29
C HIS A 99 34.11 39.50 8.13
N VAL A 100 33.26 38.49 8.28
CA VAL A 100 31.81 38.65 8.16
C VAL A 100 31.09 38.15 9.40
N THR A 101 31.33 38.76 10.56
CA THR A 101 30.50 38.50 11.74
C THR A 101 29.08 39.03 11.51
N ARG A 102 28.22 38.22 10.84
CA ARG A 102 26.81 38.44 10.52
C ARG A 102 26.44 39.35 9.34
N SER A 103 27.30 39.57 8.34
CA SER A 103 26.88 40.30 7.12
C SER A 103 26.44 39.33 6.02
N VAL A 104 25.36 39.66 5.34
CA VAL A 104 24.97 38.96 4.11
C VAL A 104 25.48 39.76 2.93
N SER A 105 26.50 39.24 2.23
CA SER A 105 26.93 39.79 0.95
C SER A 105 26.05 39.19 -0.15
N TYR A 106 25.24 40.04 -0.80
CA TYR A 106 24.38 39.64 -1.92
C TYR A 106 25.09 39.93 -3.22
N PHE A 107 25.18 38.92 -4.08
CA PHE A 107 25.66 39.12 -5.43
C PHE A 107 24.66 38.53 -6.42
N VAL A 108 24.27 39.32 -7.43
CA VAL A 108 23.35 38.90 -8.51
C VAL A 108 24.14 38.82 -9.81
N GLY A 109 24.33 37.61 -10.31
CA GLY A 109 24.97 37.35 -11.59
C GLY A 109 23.95 37.16 -12.71
N ASN A 110 24.05 37.93 -13.79
CA ASN A 110 23.29 37.66 -15.02
C ASN A 110 23.99 36.56 -15.83
N ASN A 111 23.18 35.73 -16.48
CA ASN A 111 23.65 34.59 -17.26
C ASN A 111 24.39 35.03 -18.52
N THR A 112 25.70 34.79 -18.52
CA THR A 112 26.48 34.55 -19.74
C THR A 112 26.97 33.11 -19.62
N ASN A 113 27.16 32.39 -20.74
CA ASN A 113 27.61 30.99 -20.78
C ASN A 113 29.01 30.72 -20.15
N GLU A 114 29.50 31.63 -19.32
CA GLU A 114 30.78 31.59 -18.65
C GLU A 114 30.63 30.98 -17.25
N PRO A 115 31.55 30.09 -16.85
CA PRO A 115 31.52 29.47 -15.52
C PRO A 115 31.82 30.50 -14.44
N TRP A 116 31.21 30.31 -13.27
CA TRP A 116 31.56 31.05 -12.06
C TRP A 116 32.64 30.28 -11.30
N ILE A 117 33.58 31.00 -10.70
CA ILE A 117 34.65 30.40 -9.90
C ILE A 117 34.58 31.00 -8.51
N ILE A 118 34.45 30.15 -7.49
CA ILE A 118 34.55 30.57 -6.09
C ILE A 118 35.90 30.08 -5.57
N SER A 119 36.71 31.02 -5.09
CA SER A 119 38.01 30.76 -4.49
C SER A 119 37.93 31.08 -3.00
N PHE A 120 38.25 30.12 -2.16
CA PHE A 120 38.41 30.32 -0.72
C PHE A 120 39.86 30.14 -0.35
N ILE A 121 40.38 31.10 0.42
CA ILE A 121 41.75 31.13 0.91
C ILE A 121 41.67 31.10 2.43
N ALA A 122 42.09 29.98 3.03
CA ALA A 122 42.23 29.85 4.47
C ALA A 122 43.60 30.39 4.93
N ASP A 123 43.59 31.10 6.04
CA ASP A 123 44.78 31.39 6.82
C ASP A 123 45.25 30.10 7.53
N GLY A 124 46.52 30.05 7.91
CA GLY A 124 47.13 28.83 8.41
C GLY A 124 46.72 28.47 9.85
N SER A 125 45.63 29.02 10.39
CA SER A 125 45.21 28.79 11.79
C SER A 125 44.58 27.39 11.98
N TYR A 126 44.46 26.98 13.24
CA TYR A 126 43.96 25.64 13.64
C TYR A 126 42.54 25.71 14.21
N GLU A 127 41.90 26.88 14.16
CA GLU A 127 40.50 27.04 14.55
C GLU A 127 39.58 26.79 13.33
N ARG A 128 38.27 26.94 13.49
CA ARG A 128 37.28 26.33 12.57
C ARG A 128 37.12 27.11 11.25
N ASP A 129 38.09 27.08 10.34
CA ASP A 129 37.93 27.81 9.08
C ASP A 129 37.01 27.05 8.10
N GLY A 130 35.89 27.69 7.75
CA GLY A 130 34.88 27.12 6.86
C GLY A 130 33.88 28.17 6.37
N PHE A 131 33.19 27.89 5.27
CA PHE A 131 32.17 28.79 4.73
C PHE A 131 30.94 28.03 4.22
N LEU A 132 29.80 28.73 4.19
CA LEU A 132 28.56 28.28 3.56
C LEU A 132 28.07 29.33 2.56
N ILE A 133 27.87 28.94 1.31
CA ILE A 133 27.28 29.80 0.28
C ILE A 133 25.94 29.20 -0.13
N LEU A 134 24.86 29.96 0.03
CA LEU A 134 23.58 29.62 -0.57
C LEU A 134 23.49 30.23 -1.96
N TYR A 135 22.83 29.54 -2.89
CA TYR A 135 22.49 30.11 -4.19
C TYR A 135 20.99 30.01 -4.46
N TYR A 136 20.44 31.01 -5.14
CA TYR A 136 19.05 31.07 -5.57
C TYR A 136 18.98 31.51 -7.02
N VAL A 137 18.09 30.90 -7.78
CA VAL A 137 17.89 31.21 -9.19
C VAL A 137 16.63 32.08 -9.34
N ASP A 138 16.73 33.15 -10.13
CA ASP A 138 15.68 34.13 -10.43
C ASP A 138 15.03 34.80 -9.20
N GLY A 139 15.79 34.91 -8.11
CA GLY A 139 15.36 35.62 -6.90
C GLY A 139 14.27 34.90 -6.08
N ILE A 140 13.95 33.65 -6.41
CA ILE A 140 12.99 32.84 -5.64
C ILE A 140 13.69 32.35 -4.36
N LYS A 141 13.61 33.13 -3.28
CA LYS A 141 14.02 32.68 -1.95
C LYS A 141 12.95 31.71 -1.41
N PRO A 142 13.23 30.41 -1.21
CA PRO A 142 12.22 29.49 -0.69
C PRO A 142 11.84 29.88 0.73
N SER A 143 10.56 29.75 1.09
CA SER A 143 10.03 29.98 2.44
C SER A 143 10.44 28.95 3.49
N ASN A 144 11.44 28.11 3.21
CA ASN A 144 11.89 27.02 4.09
C ASN A 144 12.81 27.54 5.20
N THR A 145 12.18 28.25 6.13
CA THR A 145 12.69 28.70 7.44
C THR A 145 13.32 27.59 8.29
N CYS A 146 13.05 26.31 8.01
CA CYS A 146 13.57 25.20 8.79
C CYS A 146 15.11 25.13 8.74
N TYR A 147 15.71 25.10 7.55
CA TYR A 147 17.16 24.89 7.42
C TYR A 147 18.00 25.98 8.09
N LEU A 148 17.61 27.25 7.90
CA LEU A 148 18.22 28.43 8.54
C LEU A 148 18.03 28.44 10.06
N ASN A 149 16.84 28.03 10.55
CA ASN A 149 16.56 27.99 11.99
C ASN A 149 17.28 26.84 12.71
N CYS A 150 17.49 25.70 12.04
CA CYS A 150 18.17 24.54 12.61
C CYS A 150 19.70 24.76 12.67
N MET A 151 20.30 25.25 11.59
CA MET A 151 21.75 25.45 11.49
C MET A 151 22.27 26.52 12.46
N ASN A 152 21.52 27.62 12.65
CA ASN A 152 21.82 28.65 13.67
C ASN A 152 21.77 28.12 15.13
N ARG A 153 21.34 26.87 15.33
CA ARG A 153 21.23 26.19 16.61
C ARG A 153 22.04 24.88 16.65
N GLY A 154 22.95 24.63 15.70
CA GLY A 154 23.74 23.39 15.66
C GLY A 154 22.91 22.13 15.40
N LEU A 155 21.78 22.26 14.69
CA LEU A 155 20.86 21.18 14.33
C LEU A 155 20.85 21.00 12.79
N GLY A 156 20.78 19.76 12.31
CA GLY A 156 20.48 19.40 10.92
C GLY A 156 18.98 19.48 10.60
N CYS A 157 18.61 19.38 9.32
CA CYS A 157 17.22 19.43 8.86
C CYS A 157 16.88 18.12 8.11
N VAL A 158 15.88 17.37 8.59
CA VAL A 158 15.35 16.17 7.93
C VAL A 158 13.84 16.26 7.88
N ASP A 159 13.24 16.10 6.70
CA ASP A 159 11.79 16.23 6.46
C ASP A 159 11.20 17.54 7.01
N ASN A 160 11.88 18.67 6.78
CA ASN A 160 11.49 19.98 7.33
C ASN A 160 11.42 20.04 8.88
N ARG A 161 12.22 19.24 9.59
CA ARG A 161 12.34 19.25 11.06
C ARG A 161 13.81 19.37 11.51
N CYS A 162 14.05 20.16 12.56
CA CYS A 162 15.38 20.27 13.17
C CYS A 162 15.74 19.00 13.94
N ILE A 163 16.96 18.48 13.74
CA ILE A 163 17.49 17.31 14.41
C ILE A 163 18.93 17.56 14.90
N CYS A 164 19.29 17.10 16.09
CA CYS A 164 20.70 17.10 16.50
C CYS A 164 21.53 16.20 15.57
N GLN A 165 22.63 16.72 15.02
CA GLN A 165 23.57 15.92 14.24
C GLN A 165 24.38 14.99 15.15
N GLU A 166 24.74 13.82 14.64
CA GLU A 166 25.57 12.85 15.36
C GLU A 166 26.96 13.47 15.62
N GLY A 167 27.39 13.51 16.90
CA GLY A 167 28.63 14.17 17.34
C GLY A 167 28.48 15.58 17.93
N TYR A 168 27.27 16.16 17.92
CA TYR A 168 26.98 17.43 18.61
C TYR A 168 26.36 17.18 20.00
N GLU A 169 27.05 17.63 21.06
CA GLU A 169 26.61 17.55 22.46
C GLU A 169 26.63 18.96 23.11
N GLY A 170 25.85 19.16 24.18
CA GLY A 170 25.83 20.41 24.96
C GLY A 170 24.51 21.21 24.91
N ALA A 171 24.51 22.39 25.55
CA ALA A 171 23.31 23.17 25.90
C ALA A 171 22.39 23.58 24.73
N ILE A 172 22.89 23.60 23.50
CA ILE A 172 22.13 23.99 22.32
C ILE A 172 21.24 22.82 21.82
N CYS A 173 21.68 21.56 22.01
CA CYS A 173 20.90 20.36 21.71
C CYS A 173 19.87 20.00 22.80
N LEU A 174 20.01 20.52 24.03
CA LEU A 174 19.06 20.30 25.15
C LEU A 174 17.71 21.00 24.95
N LYS A 175 17.69 22.07 24.15
CA LYS A 175 16.47 22.84 23.88
C LYS A 175 15.39 22.05 23.16
N ASP A 176 15.76 20.97 22.46
CA ASP A 176 14.83 20.12 21.72
C ASP A 176 13.96 19.27 22.67
N ASP A 177 14.57 18.59 23.64
CA ASP A 177 13.82 17.76 24.60
C ASP A 177 12.88 18.62 25.45
N LYS A 178 13.34 19.79 25.93
CA LYS A 178 12.49 20.75 26.65
C LYS A 178 11.35 21.30 25.79
N TYR A 179 11.58 21.51 24.50
CA TYR A 179 10.53 21.92 23.56
C TYR A 179 9.44 20.84 23.44
N TYR A 180 9.81 19.57 23.26
CA TYR A 180 8.83 18.48 23.24
C TYR A 180 8.09 18.32 24.57
N LEU A 181 8.77 18.45 25.72
CA LEU A 181 8.11 18.41 27.01
C LEU A 181 7.09 19.56 27.18
N ASN A 182 7.45 20.78 26.77
CA ASN A 182 6.51 21.91 26.77
C ASN A 182 5.30 21.65 25.85
N ASN A 183 5.52 21.09 24.66
CA ASN A 183 4.44 20.72 23.75
C ASN A 183 3.54 19.64 24.35
N ILE A 184 4.10 18.61 25.00
CA ILE A 184 3.31 17.59 25.69
C ILE A 184 2.43 18.26 26.74
N TYR A 185 2.99 19.16 27.56
CA TYR A 185 2.20 19.90 28.55
C TYR A 185 1.03 20.67 27.89
N ASP A 186 1.31 21.42 26.83
CA ASP A 186 0.31 22.27 26.19
C ASP A 186 -0.76 21.47 25.44
N MET A 187 -0.37 20.42 24.70
CA MET A 187 -1.27 19.55 23.97
C MET A 187 -2.13 18.66 24.86
N CYS A 188 -1.67 18.37 26.08
CA CYS A 188 -2.27 17.40 26.98
C CYS A 188 -2.90 18.02 28.22
N ASN A 189 -3.23 19.31 28.18
CA ASN A 189 -3.91 20.02 29.26
C ASN A 189 -3.11 20.01 30.59
N GLY A 190 -1.81 20.27 30.49
CA GLY A 190 -0.81 20.14 31.57
C GLY A 190 -1.11 20.88 32.86
N HIS A 191 -1.84 21.98 32.78
CA HIS A 191 -2.26 22.75 33.95
C HIS A 191 -3.30 22.01 34.82
N SER A 192 -3.92 20.95 34.31
CA SER A 192 -4.92 20.13 35.01
C SER A 192 -4.42 18.72 35.34
N TRP A 193 -3.13 18.46 35.17
CA TRP A 193 -2.52 17.21 35.62
C TRP A 193 -2.51 17.13 37.14
N ILE A 194 -2.47 15.91 37.68
CA ILE A 194 -2.38 15.68 39.13
C ILE A 194 -1.02 16.17 39.65
N GLN A 195 0.05 15.89 38.92
CA GLN A 195 1.39 16.35 39.19
C GLN A 195 2.01 16.93 37.91
N ASN A 196 2.38 18.21 37.98
CA ASN A 196 3.05 18.92 36.89
C ASN A 196 4.27 19.71 37.37
N THR A 197 4.86 19.27 38.47
CA THR A 197 5.99 19.91 39.13
C THR A 197 7.12 20.21 38.13
N GLN A 198 7.51 21.48 38.06
CA GLN A 198 8.53 22.07 37.17
C GLN A 198 8.23 22.10 35.65
N TRP A 199 7.15 21.51 35.14
CA TRP A 199 6.89 21.43 33.69
C TRP A 199 6.70 22.78 32.98
N LYS A 200 6.28 23.83 33.69
CA LYS A 200 6.18 25.21 33.17
C LYS A 200 7.25 26.16 33.71
N ASN A 201 8.26 25.63 34.38
CA ASN A 201 9.35 26.45 34.89
C ASN A 201 10.34 26.76 33.75
N ASN A 202 10.15 27.90 33.11
CA ASN A 202 11.00 28.34 32.00
C ASN A 202 12.48 28.49 32.38
N SER A 203 12.78 28.71 33.67
CA SER A 203 14.14 28.90 34.19
C SER A 203 14.87 27.59 34.50
N LEU A 204 14.20 26.45 34.51
CA LEU A 204 14.80 25.14 34.78
C LEU A 204 14.79 24.25 33.54
N ASP A 205 15.85 23.47 33.36
CA ASP A 205 15.96 22.45 32.33
C ASP A 205 16.10 21.09 33.02
N PRO A 206 15.28 20.09 32.65
CA PRO A 206 15.24 18.80 33.34
C PRO A 206 16.56 18.04 33.26
N CYS A 207 17.38 18.29 32.23
CA CYS A 207 18.62 17.55 31.98
C CYS A 207 19.89 18.36 32.27
N LEU A 208 19.80 19.67 32.61
CA LEU A 208 20.96 20.48 33.06
C LEU A 208 21.30 20.33 34.54
N GLY A 209 20.39 19.81 35.38
CA GLY A 209 20.58 19.67 36.83
C GLY A 209 21.64 18.65 37.26
N MET A 210 22.32 17.97 36.33
CA MET A 210 23.29 16.91 36.62
C MET A 210 24.70 17.42 36.98
N THR A 211 25.01 18.71 36.78
CA THR A 211 26.34 19.29 37.04
C THR A 211 26.41 20.14 38.31
N VAL A 212 25.29 20.41 38.97
CA VAL A 212 25.22 21.25 40.18
C VAL A 212 24.26 20.60 41.16
N SER A 213 24.62 20.60 42.46
CA SER A 213 23.87 20.07 43.61
C SER A 213 22.46 20.69 43.77
N LEU A 214 21.59 20.52 42.78
CA LEU A 214 20.20 20.98 42.74
C LEU A 214 19.31 19.75 42.82
N THR A 215 19.12 19.25 44.04
CA THR A 215 18.18 18.16 44.38
C THR A 215 16.71 18.47 44.01
N ASN A 216 16.41 19.65 43.46
CA ASN A 216 15.07 20.19 43.25
C ASN A 216 14.75 20.52 41.77
N ALA A 217 15.61 20.16 40.81
CA ALA A 217 15.40 20.44 39.38
C ALA A 217 14.61 19.36 38.61
N ASN A 218 14.25 18.25 39.26
CA ASN A 218 13.61 17.12 38.58
C ASN A 218 12.16 17.44 38.23
N TRP A 219 11.88 17.48 36.92
CA TRP A 219 10.52 17.55 36.43
C TRP A 219 9.81 16.25 36.77
N TYR A 220 8.57 16.34 37.24
CA TYR A 220 7.82 15.15 37.61
C TYR A 220 7.74 14.18 36.42
N GLY A 221 8.11 12.92 36.66
CA GLY A 221 8.05 11.87 35.65
C GLY A 221 9.14 11.94 34.57
N VAL A 222 10.13 12.83 34.66
CA VAL A 222 11.22 12.94 33.68
C VAL A 222 12.53 12.47 34.31
N GLU A 223 13.23 11.53 33.65
CA GLU A 223 14.63 11.22 33.97
C GLU A 223 15.49 11.39 32.72
N CYS A 224 16.71 11.85 32.95
CA CYS A 224 17.68 12.10 31.91
C CYS A 224 18.87 11.14 32.02
N SER A 225 19.51 10.85 30.89
CA SER A 225 20.82 10.20 30.80
C SER A 225 21.64 10.91 29.74
N THR A 226 22.93 11.13 29.98
CA THR A 226 23.82 11.85 29.06
C THR A 226 23.21 13.15 28.53
N PHE A 227 22.58 13.91 29.43
CA PHE A 227 21.86 15.16 29.13
C PHE A 227 20.65 15.04 28.19
N ARG A 228 20.12 13.85 27.92
CA ARG A 228 18.90 13.64 27.11
C ARG A 228 17.79 13.05 27.95
N VAL A 229 16.54 13.41 27.63
CA VAL A 229 15.38 12.76 28.25
C VAL A 229 15.29 11.33 27.73
N THR A 230 15.55 10.37 28.62
CA THR A 230 15.49 8.93 28.30
C THR A 230 14.29 8.24 28.92
N LYS A 231 13.68 8.83 29.94
CA LYS A 231 12.49 8.28 30.59
C LYS A 231 11.42 9.34 30.78
N LEU A 232 10.19 8.98 30.40
CA LEU A 232 8.98 9.73 30.67
C LEU A 232 7.94 8.81 31.31
N ALA A 233 7.62 9.05 32.58
CA ALA A 233 6.69 8.26 33.39
C ALA A 233 5.59 9.16 33.97
N LEU A 234 4.48 9.27 33.25
CA LEU A 234 3.30 10.09 33.57
C LEU A 234 2.02 9.24 33.69
N ALA A 235 2.16 7.98 34.06
CA ALA A 235 1.02 7.10 34.24
C ALA A 235 0.04 7.65 35.30
N GLY A 236 -1.26 7.58 35.02
CA GLY A 236 -2.30 7.96 35.98
C GLY A 236 -2.32 9.44 36.34
N ASN A 237 -1.79 10.31 35.48
CA ASN A 237 -1.57 11.74 35.80
C ASN A 237 -2.64 12.69 35.21
N ASN A 238 -3.75 12.13 34.70
CA ASN A 238 -4.88 12.85 34.10
C ASN A 238 -4.51 13.67 32.85
N LEU A 239 -3.52 13.21 32.06
CA LEU A 239 -3.19 13.80 30.76
C LEU A 239 -4.42 13.72 29.84
N THR A 240 -4.85 14.86 29.30
CA THR A 240 -5.98 14.92 28.36
C THR A 240 -5.47 15.48 27.04
N CYS A 241 -5.05 14.58 26.14
CA CYS A 241 -4.49 14.95 24.85
C CYS A 241 -5.51 14.68 23.74
N SER A 242 -5.57 15.57 22.75
CA SER A 242 -6.37 15.34 21.54
C SER A 242 -5.80 14.23 20.66
N SER A 243 -4.49 13.99 20.70
CA SER A 243 -3.80 12.92 19.99
C SER A 243 -2.55 12.48 20.77
N MET A 244 -1.89 11.40 20.34
CA MET A 244 -0.56 11.05 20.84
C MET A 244 0.41 12.23 20.59
N PRO A 245 1.03 12.81 21.63
CA PRO A 245 1.90 13.96 21.45
C PRO A 245 3.25 13.53 20.85
N PRO A 246 3.95 14.44 20.12
CA PRO A 246 5.30 14.18 19.67
C PRO A 246 6.25 14.09 20.87
N LEU A 247 7.14 13.10 20.85
CA LEU A 247 7.98 12.75 21.97
C LEU A 247 9.45 13.10 21.71
N PRO A 248 10.24 13.40 22.76
CA PRO A 248 11.69 13.49 22.65
C PRO A 248 12.28 12.21 22.02
N ARG A 249 13.25 12.40 21.11
CA ARG A 249 13.76 11.32 20.24
C ARG A 249 14.49 10.19 20.98
N TYR A 250 15.08 10.49 22.13
CA TYR A 250 15.94 9.58 22.88
C TYR A 250 15.21 8.87 24.03
N ILE A 251 13.88 8.94 24.06
CA ILE A 251 13.11 8.17 25.04
C ILE A 251 13.34 6.67 24.81
N GLU A 252 13.77 6.02 25.88
CA GLU A 252 13.93 4.58 26.01
C GLU A 252 12.77 3.99 26.81
N TYR A 253 12.27 4.70 27.83
CA TYR A 253 11.13 4.30 28.64
C TYR A 253 10.01 5.34 28.54
N LEU A 254 8.87 4.93 27.99
CA LEU A 254 7.66 5.74 27.97
C LEU A 254 6.55 5.02 28.73
N ASP A 255 5.98 5.69 29.73
CA ASP A 255 4.74 5.26 30.37
C ASP A 255 3.79 6.44 30.54
N ILE A 256 2.76 6.46 29.70
CA ILE A 256 1.64 7.41 29.80
C ILE A 256 0.31 6.65 29.92
N SER A 257 0.34 5.48 30.52
CA SER A 257 -0.84 4.65 30.78
C SER A 257 -1.83 5.33 31.73
N PHE A 258 -3.08 4.88 31.78
CA PHE A 258 -4.12 5.42 32.68
C PHE A 258 -4.36 6.92 32.53
N ASN A 259 -4.36 7.40 31.28
CA ASN A 259 -4.62 8.80 30.95
C ASN A 259 -5.80 8.90 29.96
N LYS A 260 -5.98 10.07 29.34
CA LYS A 260 -7.01 10.36 28.34
C LYS A 260 -6.34 10.82 27.05
N ILE A 261 -5.52 9.95 26.47
CA ILE A 261 -4.98 10.14 25.12
C ILE A 261 -6.08 9.75 24.12
N ASN A 262 -6.53 10.71 23.31
CA ASN A 262 -7.58 10.49 22.32
C ASN A 262 -7.00 10.20 20.92
N ASN A 263 -7.88 9.81 19.99
CA ASN A 263 -7.58 9.60 18.56
C ASN A 263 -6.53 8.50 18.30
N ALA A 264 -6.08 8.39 17.05
CA ALA A 264 -5.15 7.36 16.61
C ALA A 264 -3.68 7.75 16.79
N MET A 265 -2.83 6.73 16.99
CA MET A 265 -1.38 6.87 16.83
C MET A 265 -1.05 7.06 15.34
N THR A 266 -0.02 7.85 15.04
CA THR A 266 0.50 8.00 13.66
C THR A 266 1.88 7.38 13.60
N ASP A 267 2.39 7.13 12.37
CA ASP A 267 3.74 6.58 12.20
C ASP A 267 4.80 7.51 12.83
N GLU A 268 4.62 8.82 12.80
CA GLU A 268 5.57 9.79 13.38
C GLU A 268 5.57 9.78 14.91
N SER A 269 4.44 9.51 15.55
CA SER A 269 4.33 9.59 17.02
C SER A 269 4.93 8.39 17.74
N VAL A 270 5.20 7.30 17.02
CA VAL A 270 5.66 6.02 17.59
C VAL A 270 7.07 5.62 17.15
N VAL A 271 7.76 6.47 16.38
CA VAL A 271 9.17 6.27 16.00
C VAL A 271 10.10 6.93 17.01
N GLY A 272 11.02 6.16 17.59
CA GLY A 272 11.97 6.65 18.58
C GLY A 272 13.09 5.65 18.86
N ARG A 273 13.69 5.74 20.05
CA ARG A 273 14.70 4.79 20.56
C ARG A 273 14.16 3.95 21.71
N TYR A 274 12.87 3.66 21.66
CA TYR A 274 12.17 3.01 22.76
C TYR A 274 12.70 1.61 23.04
N LEU A 275 12.98 1.35 24.32
CA LEU A 275 13.17 0.03 24.90
C LEU A 275 11.84 -0.50 25.48
N SER A 276 11.00 0.39 26.03
CA SER A 276 9.70 0.03 26.61
C SER A 276 8.67 1.14 26.40
N ILE A 277 7.48 0.76 25.93
CA ILE A 277 6.34 1.65 25.70
C ILE A 277 5.12 1.11 26.42
N TYR A 278 4.51 1.94 27.27
CA TYR A 278 3.28 1.66 27.99
C TYR A 278 2.25 2.78 27.70
N LEU A 279 1.20 2.42 26.98
CA LEU A 279 0.07 3.29 26.58
C LEU A 279 -1.28 2.69 27.03
N ALA A 280 -1.27 1.82 28.04
CA ALA A 280 -2.46 1.07 28.43
C ALA A 280 -3.53 1.97 29.08
N GLN A 281 -4.80 1.55 29.02
CA GLN A 281 -5.90 2.21 29.74
C GLN A 281 -6.09 3.70 29.37
N ASN A 282 -5.96 4.00 28.08
CA ASN A 282 -6.37 5.26 27.46
C ASN A 282 -7.65 5.01 26.65
N ALA A 283 -8.81 5.06 27.31
CA ALA A 283 -10.09 4.58 26.76
C ALA A 283 -10.49 5.19 25.39
N SER A 284 -9.94 6.35 25.03
CA SER A 284 -10.20 7.06 23.79
C SER A 284 -9.09 6.90 22.73
N LEU A 285 -8.04 6.13 23.01
CA LEU A 285 -7.00 5.76 22.06
C LEU A 285 -7.59 4.71 21.10
N THR A 286 -7.71 5.10 19.83
CA THR A 286 -8.44 4.36 18.78
C THR A 286 -7.58 4.19 17.53
N GLY A 287 -8.14 3.65 16.45
CA GLY A 287 -7.43 3.45 15.19
C GLY A 287 -6.47 2.26 15.23
N SER A 288 -5.70 2.08 14.14
CA SER A 288 -4.77 0.97 13.99
C SER A 288 -3.45 1.19 14.72
N ILE A 289 -2.78 0.08 15.05
CA ILE A 289 -1.38 0.10 15.45
C ILE A 289 -0.55 0.54 14.22
N PRO A 290 0.23 1.63 14.27
CA PRO A 290 1.02 2.08 13.14
C PRO A 290 2.14 1.10 12.79
N SER A 291 2.40 0.90 11.49
CA SER A 291 3.45 0.00 11.03
C SER A 291 4.85 0.45 11.46
N ALA A 292 5.04 1.77 11.69
CA ALA A 292 6.32 2.33 12.09
C ALA A 292 6.82 1.87 13.48
N PHE A 293 5.98 1.24 14.31
CA PHE A 293 6.44 0.53 15.51
C PHE A 293 7.59 -0.43 15.19
N GLY A 294 7.54 -1.09 14.03
CA GLY A 294 8.56 -2.02 13.54
C GLY A 294 9.94 -1.40 13.28
N ARG A 295 10.07 -0.06 13.30
CA ARG A 295 11.36 0.64 13.16
C ARG A 295 12.15 0.70 14.48
N ASN A 296 11.51 0.45 15.62
CA ASN A 296 12.14 0.49 16.93
C ASN A 296 12.79 -0.86 17.27
N THR A 297 13.85 -1.26 16.58
CA THR A 297 14.43 -2.62 16.64
C THR A 297 14.92 -3.07 18.04
N TYR A 298 15.14 -2.13 18.96
CA TYR A 298 15.50 -2.37 20.35
C TYR A 298 14.31 -2.50 21.31
N LEU A 299 13.09 -2.29 20.82
CA LEU A 299 11.87 -2.31 21.64
C LEU A 299 11.65 -3.70 22.23
N ALA A 300 11.72 -3.78 23.55
CA ALA A 300 11.61 -5.01 24.33
C ALA A 300 10.23 -5.20 24.94
N THR A 301 9.53 -4.11 25.25
CA THR A 301 8.22 -4.16 25.90
C THR A 301 7.22 -3.25 25.22
N ILE A 302 6.05 -3.78 24.88
CA ILE A 302 4.91 -3.02 24.37
C ILE A 302 3.68 -3.34 25.21
N ASN A 303 3.06 -2.34 25.82
CA ASN A 303 1.77 -2.50 26.47
C ASN A 303 0.77 -1.46 25.93
N LEU A 304 -0.17 -1.92 25.12
CA LEU A 304 -1.27 -1.16 24.52
C LEU A 304 -2.64 -1.67 25.02
N SER A 305 -2.66 -2.39 26.15
CA SER A 305 -3.87 -3.04 26.64
C SER A 305 -4.97 -2.08 27.09
N ASN A 306 -6.21 -2.54 27.06
CA ASN A 306 -7.38 -1.82 27.55
C ASN A 306 -7.57 -0.46 26.85
N ASN A 307 -7.44 -0.45 25.53
CA ASN A 307 -7.71 0.69 24.65
C ASN A 307 -8.84 0.33 23.68
N ASN A 308 -9.14 1.19 22.71
CA ASN A 308 -10.13 0.92 21.65
C ASN A 308 -9.44 0.80 20.27
N LEU A 309 -8.24 0.23 20.22
CA LEU A 309 -7.49 0.03 18.97
C LEU A 309 -8.21 -0.96 18.05
N THR A 310 -8.18 -0.69 16.75
CA THR A 310 -8.87 -1.47 15.70
C THR A 310 -7.90 -1.93 14.62
N GLY A 311 -8.36 -2.75 13.67
CA GLY A 311 -7.53 -3.23 12.55
C GLY A 311 -6.59 -4.37 12.95
N ILE A 312 -5.61 -4.66 12.09
CA ILE A 312 -4.68 -5.80 12.26
C ILE A 312 -3.44 -5.41 13.05
N ILE A 313 -2.72 -6.40 13.58
CA ILE A 313 -1.35 -6.21 14.03
C ILE A 313 -0.46 -6.11 12.78
N PRO A 314 0.28 -5.01 12.57
CA PRO A 314 1.11 -4.86 11.37
C PRO A 314 2.24 -5.90 11.32
N ASP A 315 2.45 -6.50 10.14
CA ASP A 315 3.57 -7.43 9.92
C ASP A 315 4.94 -6.80 10.17
N ALA A 316 5.05 -5.46 10.11
CA ALA A 316 6.26 -4.73 10.46
C ALA A 316 6.75 -5.00 11.89
N LEU A 317 5.86 -5.41 12.81
CA LEU A 317 6.24 -5.80 14.17
C LEU A 317 7.07 -7.10 14.20
N ASN A 318 7.13 -7.86 13.10
CA ASN A 318 8.08 -8.98 12.94
C ASN A 318 9.56 -8.52 13.05
N ASN A 319 9.85 -7.25 12.76
CA ASN A 319 11.20 -6.70 12.81
C ASN A 319 11.72 -6.45 14.24
N LEU A 320 10.85 -6.58 15.26
CA LEU A 320 11.20 -6.33 16.67
C LEU A 320 11.91 -7.54 17.29
N ALA A 321 13.14 -7.81 16.87
CA ALA A 321 13.94 -8.95 17.35
C ALA A 321 14.24 -8.90 18.86
N SER A 322 14.20 -7.71 19.46
CA SER A 322 14.42 -7.50 20.89
C SER A 322 13.16 -7.66 21.73
N LEU A 323 11.99 -7.87 21.12
CA LEU A 323 10.72 -7.96 21.84
C LEU A 323 10.75 -9.13 22.84
N ARG A 324 10.31 -8.85 24.07
CA ARG A 324 10.27 -9.79 25.21
C ARG A 324 8.91 -9.83 25.87
N MET A 325 8.09 -8.79 25.72
CA MET A 325 6.73 -8.76 26.23
C MET A 325 5.86 -7.90 25.32
N ILE A 326 4.67 -8.41 25.00
CA ILE A 326 3.63 -7.64 24.35
C ILE A 326 2.29 -7.86 25.05
N ASN A 327 1.60 -6.77 25.34
CA ASN A 327 0.24 -6.79 25.85
C ASN A 327 -0.67 -5.92 24.99
N LEU A 328 -1.61 -6.55 24.29
CA LEU A 328 -2.64 -5.96 23.43
C LEU A 328 -4.06 -6.28 23.95
N GLU A 329 -4.20 -6.79 25.17
CA GLU A 329 -5.49 -7.24 25.71
C GLU A 329 -6.58 -6.18 25.64
N ASN A 330 -7.83 -6.61 25.54
CA ASN A 330 -9.01 -5.77 25.65
C ASN A 330 -8.95 -4.57 24.69
N ASN A 331 -8.81 -4.88 23.40
CA ASN A 331 -8.91 -3.94 22.29
C ASN A 331 -9.97 -4.44 21.30
N ARG A 332 -9.98 -3.93 20.06
CA ARG A 332 -10.84 -4.40 18.97
C ARG A 332 -10.00 -4.82 17.77
N LEU A 333 -8.81 -5.36 18.04
CA LEU A 333 -7.89 -5.83 17.01
C LEU A 333 -8.42 -7.13 16.39
N ILE A 334 -8.13 -7.31 15.11
CA ILE A 334 -8.62 -8.43 14.30
C ILE A 334 -7.49 -9.10 13.52
N GLY A 335 -7.71 -10.31 13.01
CA GLY A 335 -6.84 -10.94 12.02
C GLY A 335 -5.74 -11.85 12.55
N HIS A 336 -4.68 -12.03 11.77
CA HIS A 336 -3.59 -12.93 12.14
C HIS A 336 -2.65 -12.30 13.18
N ILE A 337 -1.91 -13.16 13.87
CA ILE A 337 -0.89 -12.76 14.83
C ILE A 337 0.47 -12.96 14.15
N PRO A 338 1.36 -11.96 14.17
CA PRO A 338 2.69 -12.08 13.57
C PRO A 338 3.50 -13.24 14.17
N ASN A 339 4.20 -13.99 13.32
CA ASN A 339 4.89 -15.21 13.70
C ASN A 339 6.01 -15.04 14.72
N ASN A 340 6.65 -13.87 14.79
CA ASN A 340 7.66 -13.61 15.82
C ASN A 340 7.08 -13.62 17.24
N PHE A 341 5.77 -13.40 17.43
CA PHE A 341 5.16 -13.49 18.75
C PHE A 341 5.05 -14.94 19.25
N ALA A 342 5.17 -15.93 18.35
CA ALA A 342 5.26 -17.35 18.72
C ALA A 342 6.51 -17.65 19.56
N LEU A 343 7.54 -16.80 19.48
CA LEU A 343 8.78 -16.93 20.22
C LEU A 343 8.67 -16.40 21.66
N LEU A 344 7.59 -15.68 21.98
CA LEU A 344 7.34 -15.18 23.31
C LEU A 344 6.72 -16.29 24.17
N SER A 345 7.15 -16.42 25.42
CA SER A 345 6.50 -17.31 26.38
C SER A 345 5.10 -16.80 26.74
N ASP A 346 4.17 -17.69 27.10
CA ASP A 346 2.75 -17.34 27.29
C ASP A 346 2.52 -16.28 28.37
N ASN A 347 3.39 -16.22 29.39
CA ASN A 347 3.38 -15.19 30.43
C ASN A 347 3.92 -13.81 29.96
N LYS A 348 4.18 -13.66 28.67
CA LYS A 348 4.67 -12.45 28.01
C LYS A 348 3.86 -12.07 26.77
N LEU A 349 2.83 -12.85 26.42
CA LEU A 349 1.97 -12.64 25.25
C LEU A 349 0.51 -12.44 25.68
N PHE A 350 0.15 -11.16 25.76
CA PHE A 350 -1.11 -10.56 26.18
C PHE A 350 -2.16 -10.35 25.07
N LEU A 351 -3.07 -11.26 24.71
CA LEU A 351 -3.93 -11.06 23.51
C LEU A 351 -5.45 -11.12 23.72
N GLN A 352 -5.91 -11.55 24.88
CA GLN A 352 -7.33 -11.76 25.20
C GLN A 352 -8.20 -10.50 25.01
N GLY A 353 -9.49 -10.69 24.74
CA GLY A 353 -10.41 -9.57 24.51
C GLY A 353 -10.24 -8.91 23.13
N ASN A 354 -9.69 -9.61 22.14
CA ASN A 354 -9.62 -9.23 20.72
C ASN A 354 -10.27 -10.30 19.83
N ILE A 355 -10.28 -10.12 18.51
CA ILE A 355 -10.89 -11.04 17.52
C ILE A 355 -9.81 -11.57 16.56
N PHE A 356 -8.82 -12.27 17.08
CA PHE A 356 -7.75 -12.85 16.27
C PHE A 356 -8.14 -14.18 15.65
N TRP A 357 -7.57 -14.48 14.49
CA TRP A 357 -7.56 -15.81 13.89
C TRP A 357 -6.58 -16.73 14.59
N CYS A 358 -6.87 -18.03 14.60
CA CYS A 358 -5.98 -19.01 15.22
C CYS A 358 -4.69 -19.19 14.39
N PRO A 359 -3.49 -19.06 15.00
CA PRO A 359 -2.23 -19.09 14.26
C PRO A 359 -1.83 -20.51 13.79
N ARG A 360 -1.10 -20.61 12.67
CA ARG A 360 -0.70 -21.88 12.02
C ARG A 360 0.82 -21.95 11.77
N PRO A 361 1.49 -23.12 11.99
CA PRO A 361 0.98 -24.35 12.60
C PRO A 361 1.09 -24.36 14.13
N ASN A 362 -0.03 -24.61 14.83
CA ASN A 362 -0.15 -24.93 16.26
C ASN A 362 0.86 -24.23 17.18
N TRP A 363 0.57 -22.98 17.56
CA TRP A 363 1.19 -22.35 18.72
C TRP A 363 0.73 -23.08 20.00
N LYS A 364 1.34 -24.24 20.28
CA LYS A 364 0.95 -25.15 21.38
C LYS A 364 1.09 -24.52 22.77
N SER A 365 1.77 -23.38 22.88
CA SER A 365 2.01 -22.73 24.17
C SER A 365 0.87 -21.79 24.58
N VAL A 366 0.21 -21.09 23.65
CA VAL A 366 -0.70 -20.00 24.02
C VAL A 366 -2.09 -20.49 24.41
N ALA A 367 -2.15 -21.27 25.49
CA ALA A 367 -3.34 -21.94 26.02
C ALA A 367 -4.39 -20.99 26.63
N THR A 368 -4.18 -19.67 26.56
CA THR A 368 -4.89 -18.68 27.39
C THR A 368 -5.76 -17.70 26.64
N PHE A 369 -5.69 -17.59 25.30
CA PHE A 369 -6.57 -16.70 24.54
C PHE A 369 -7.47 -17.44 23.55
N SER A 370 -8.72 -16.98 23.46
CA SER A 370 -9.69 -17.47 22.48
C SER A 370 -9.41 -16.85 21.12
N CYS A 371 -9.28 -17.69 20.10
CA CYS A 371 -9.12 -17.27 18.70
C CYS A 371 -10.27 -17.81 17.84
N LYS A 372 -10.41 -17.26 16.64
CA LYS A 372 -11.41 -17.66 15.64
C LYS A 372 -10.76 -18.52 14.56
N GLU A 373 -11.19 -19.76 14.41
CA GLU A 373 -10.76 -20.60 13.29
C GLU A 373 -11.37 -20.10 11.99
N VAL A 374 -10.56 -20.00 10.94
CA VAL A 374 -11.01 -19.71 9.57
C VAL A 374 -11.14 -21.05 8.84
N ASN A 375 -12.34 -21.41 8.44
CA ASN A 375 -12.61 -22.68 7.77
C ASN A 375 -13.23 -22.43 6.41
N LEU A 376 -12.89 -23.32 5.49
CA LEU A 376 -13.49 -23.39 4.17
C LEU A 376 -14.32 -24.67 4.12
N TYR A 377 -15.65 -24.53 4.07
CA TYR A 377 -16.58 -25.66 4.10
C TYR A 377 -16.89 -26.21 2.71
N SER A 378 -17.18 -25.35 1.73
CA SER A 378 -17.46 -25.81 0.37
C SER A 378 -17.23 -24.74 -0.70
N ILE A 379 -17.09 -25.20 -1.93
CA ILE A 379 -16.98 -24.39 -3.15
C ILE A 379 -18.06 -24.81 -4.15
N THR A 380 -18.82 -23.86 -4.70
CA THR A 380 -19.91 -24.12 -5.63
C THR A 380 -19.92 -23.11 -6.78
N PRO A 381 -19.88 -23.56 -8.05
CA PRO A 381 -19.65 -24.94 -8.48
C PRO A 381 -18.23 -25.43 -8.06
N ASN A 382 -18.07 -26.74 -7.86
CA ASN A 382 -16.79 -27.35 -7.48
C ASN A 382 -15.94 -27.81 -8.68
N SER A 383 -16.33 -27.43 -9.89
CA SER A 383 -15.60 -27.71 -11.11
C SER A 383 -15.88 -26.64 -12.16
N GLY A 384 -14.98 -26.53 -13.14
CA GLY A 384 -15.15 -25.60 -14.26
C GLY A 384 -13.98 -25.63 -15.23
N SER A 385 -13.98 -24.71 -16.20
CA SER A 385 -12.95 -24.63 -17.24
C SER A 385 -11.55 -24.36 -16.67
N GLN A 386 -10.53 -25.02 -17.22
CA GLN A 386 -9.09 -24.74 -16.98
C GLN A 386 -8.65 -23.32 -17.37
N ILE A 387 -9.46 -22.58 -18.16
CA ILE A 387 -9.17 -21.18 -18.52
C ILE A 387 -9.47 -20.24 -17.33
N GLY A 388 -10.31 -20.64 -16.37
CA GLY A 388 -10.74 -19.76 -15.28
C GLY A 388 -11.62 -18.59 -15.75
N GLY A 389 -11.65 -17.51 -14.98
CA GLY A 389 -12.35 -16.25 -15.29
C GLY A 389 -13.81 -16.19 -14.88
N TYR A 390 -14.38 -17.27 -14.37
CA TYR A 390 -15.74 -17.32 -13.83
C TYR A 390 -15.74 -17.29 -12.30
N THR A 391 -16.88 -16.92 -11.73
CA THR A 391 -17.03 -16.77 -10.29
C THR A 391 -17.57 -18.05 -9.64
N VAL A 392 -17.01 -18.41 -8.49
CA VAL A 392 -17.49 -19.48 -7.60
C VAL A 392 -17.87 -18.89 -6.25
N ASN A 393 -18.83 -19.52 -5.60
CA ASN A 393 -19.20 -19.24 -4.21
C ASN A 393 -18.38 -20.15 -3.30
N ILE A 394 -17.72 -19.58 -2.29
CA ILE A 394 -17.01 -20.32 -1.25
C ILE A 394 -17.70 -20.03 0.09
N THR A 395 -18.14 -21.11 0.75
CA THR A 395 -18.75 -21.04 2.08
C THR A 395 -17.74 -21.43 3.15
N GLY A 396 -17.84 -20.81 4.31
CA GLY A 396 -16.92 -20.98 5.42
C GLY A 396 -17.37 -20.19 6.65
N ASN A 397 -16.42 -19.73 7.44
CA ASN A 397 -16.67 -18.86 8.59
C ASN A 397 -15.50 -17.88 8.81
N ASN A 398 -15.82 -16.78 9.50
CA ASN A 398 -14.86 -15.74 9.90
C ASN A 398 -14.11 -15.08 8.71
N PHE A 399 -14.77 -14.96 7.56
CA PHE A 399 -14.29 -14.16 6.43
C PHE A 399 -14.48 -12.67 6.74
N LEU A 400 -13.46 -12.04 7.32
CA LEU A 400 -13.49 -10.63 7.70
C LEU A 400 -13.12 -9.76 6.49
N SER A 401 -14.04 -8.92 6.04
CA SER A 401 -13.86 -8.06 4.86
C SER A 401 -12.86 -6.93 5.09
N GLU A 402 -12.59 -6.61 6.36
CA GLU A 402 -11.59 -5.65 6.80
C GLU A 402 -10.15 -6.17 6.65
N ILE A 403 -9.99 -7.46 6.33
CA ILE A 403 -8.69 -8.12 6.21
C ILE A 403 -8.52 -8.61 4.78
N GLU A 404 -7.38 -8.29 4.17
CA GLU A 404 -7.04 -8.85 2.87
C GLU A 404 -6.66 -10.34 3.02
N ILE A 405 -7.52 -11.20 2.49
CA ILE A 405 -7.24 -12.63 2.33
C ILE A 405 -7.06 -12.96 0.87
N PHE A 406 -6.51 -14.14 0.64
CA PHE A 406 -6.34 -14.69 -0.68
C PHE A 406 -6.85 -16.12 -0.72
N VAL A 407 -7.45 -16.48 -1.84
CA VAL A 407 -7.82 -17.87 -2.11
C VAL A 407 -6.76 -18.47 -3.03
N VAL A 408 -6.25 -19.63 -2.62
CA VAL A 408 -5.16 -20.33 -3.29
C VAL A 408 -5.70 -21.61 -3.90
N PHE A 409 -5.69 -21.70 -5.22
CA PHE A 409 -6.01 -22.89 -5.99
C PHE A 409 -4.69 -23.62 -6.31
N ASP A 410 -4.34 -24.60 -5.47
CA ASP A 410 -3.03 -25.26 -5.41
C ASP A 410 -1.87 -24.30 -5.18
N ASP A 411 -1.22 -23.83 -6.24
CA ASP A 411 -0.11 -22.88 -6.26
C ASP A 411 -0.51 -21.49 -6.80
N ILE A 412 -1.75 -21.32 -7.27
CA ILE A 412 -2.21 -20.06 -7.87
C ILE A 412 -3.06 -19.27 -6.89
N LYS A 413 -2.57 -18.08 -6.53
CA LYS A 413 -3.18 -17.15 -5.56
C LYS A 413 -4.05 -16.11 -6.27
N THR A 414 -5.25 -15.84 -5.75
CA THR A 414 -6.15 -14.77 -6.22
C THR A 414 -6.71 -13.96 -5.04
N ASN A 415 -6.76 -12.63 -5.18
CA ASN A 415 -7.48 -11.70 -4.29
C ASN A 415 -8.71 -11.07 -4.95
N ASN A 416 -9.14 -11.59 -6.10
CA ASN A 416 -10.41 -11.18 -6.71
C ASN A 416 -11.58 -11.82 -5.95
N ILE A 417 -11.82 -11.28 -4.75
CA ILE A 417 -12.77 -11.78 -3.77
C ILE A 417 -13.81 -10.70 -3.51
N LEU A 418 -15.08 -11.06 -3.60
CA LEU A 418 -16.20 -10.24 -3.16
C LEU A 418 -16.79 -10.86 -1.89
N TYR A 419 -16.77 -10.11 -0.79
CA TYR A 419 -17.35 -10.54 0.48
C TYR A 419 -18.87 -10.33 0.46
N MET A 420 -19.63 -11.42 0.56
CA MET A 420 -21.09 -11.35 0.69
C MET A 420 -21.49 -11.19 2.16
N ASP A 421 -20.87 -12.00 3.02
CA ASP A 421 -20.96 -11.93 4.48
C ASP A 421 -19.77 -12.67 5.12
N ASN A 422 -19.78 -12.83 6.45
CA ASN A 422 -18.69 -13.47 7.21
C ASN A 422 -18.55 -14.99 6.96
N ASN A 423 -19.47 -15.61 6.22
CA ASN A 423 -19.54 -17.04 5.93
C ASN A 423 -19.58 -17.35 4.42
N LEU A 424 -19.69 -16.34 3.56
CA LEU A 424 -19.79 -16.50 2.11
C LEU A 424 -18.96 -15.44 1.37
N ILE A 425 -18.04 -15.91 0.53
CA ILE A 425 -17.28 -15.08 -0.41
C ILE A 425 -17.50 -15.57 -1.85
N GLN A 426 -17.43 -14.66 -2.80
CA GLN A 426 -17.38 -14.95 -4.23
C GLN A 426 -15.97 -14.75 -4.75
N VAL A 427 -15.45 -15.70 -5.51
CA VAL A 427 -14.06 -15.69 -5.97
C VAL A 427 -14.00 -15.92 -7.47
N VAL A 428 -13.21 -15.10 -8.17
CA VAL A 428 -12.91 -15.36 -9.59
C VAL A 428 -11.84 -16.44 -9.67
N VAL A 429 -12.19 -17.58 -10.27
CA VAL A 429 -11.31 -18.74 -10.41
C VAL A 429 -10.18 -18.41 -11.39
N PRO A 430 -8.91 -18.57 -11.03
CA PRO A 430 -7.80 -18.31 -11.94
C PRO A 430 -7.64 -19.43 -13.00
N PRO A 431 -6.96 -19.18 -14.14
CA PRO A 431 -6.57 -20.22 -15.08
C PRO A 431 -5.61 -21.22 -14.43
N HIS A 432 -5.78 -22.51 -14.68
CA HIS A 432 -4.95 -23.56 -14.08
C HIS A 432 -5.05 -24.85 -14.91
N PRO A 433 -3.98 -25.65 -15.11
CA PRO A 433 -4.02 -26.93 -15.81
C PRO A 433 -5.14 -27.87 -15.35
N SER A 434 -5.69 -28.67 -16.26
CA SER A 434 -6.74 -29.65 -15.94
C SER A 434 -6.26 -30.68 -14.89
N LYS A 435 -6.66 -30.48 -13.64
CA LYS A 435 -6.56 -31.42 -12.51
C LYS A 435 -7.52 -30.98 -11.39
N THR A 436 -7.75 -31.87 -10.43
CA THR A 436 -8.34 -31.48 -9.14
C THR A 436 -7.27 -30.81 -8.28
N VAL A 437 -7.60 -29.64 -7.75
CA VAL A 437 -6.73 -28.83 -6.88
C VAL A 437 -7.31 -28.70 -5.48
N ALA A 438 -6.44 -28.51 -4.49
CA ALA A 438 -6.85 -28.04 -3.18
C ALA A 438 -7.09 -26.53 -3.21
N VAL A 439 -8.18 -26.07 -2.62
CA VAL A 439 -8.52 -24.66 -2.45
C VAL A 439 -8.35 -24.31 -0.99
N LYS A 440 -7.47 -23.35 -0.71
CA LYS A 440 -7.10 -22.91 0.64
C LYS A 440 -7.23 -21.40 0.77
N ILE A 441 -7.25 -20.92 2.01
CA ILE A 441 -7.23 -19.49 2.33
C ILE A 441 -5.87 -19.13 2.92
N ALA A 442 -5.28 -18.07 2.41
CA ALA A 442 -3.99 -17.54 2.85
C ALA A 442 -4.09 -16.04 3.18
N SER A 443 -3.18 -15.57 4.03
CA SER A 443 -2.98 -14.15 4.31
C SER A 443 -2.19 -13.43 3.20
N ALA A 444 -2.01 -12.11 3.36
CA ALA A 444 -1.09 -11.32 2.53
C ALA A 444 0.35 -11.85 2.56
N SER A 445 0.82 -12.31 3.73
CA SER A 445 2.15 -12.90 3.93
C SER A 445 2.34 -14.32 3.37
N ASN A 446 1.37 -14.85 2.61
CA ASN A 446 1.35 -16.23 2.08
C ASN A 446 1.20 -17.34 3.13
N GLU A 447 0.82 -17.00 4.35
CA GLU A 447 0.60 -18.00 5.39
C GLU A 447 -0.81 -18.58 5.26
N PHE A 448 -0.92 -19.90 5.26
CA PHE A 448 -2.21 -20.57 5.24
C PHE A 448 -2.91 -20.37 6.59
N ILE A 449 -4.05 -19.69 6.54
CA ILE A 449 -4.88 -19.39 7.72
C ILE A 449 -6.05 -20.37 7.87
N GLY A 450 -6.44 -21.04 6.78
CA GLY A 450 -7.51 -22.04 6.77
C GLY A 450 -7.09 -23.39 7.35
N ILE A 451 -7.93 -24.01 8.18
CA ILE A 451 -7.68 -25.38 8.70
C ILE A 451 -8.04 -26.44 7.67
N ASP A 452 -9.10 -26.18 6.92
CA ASP A 452 -9.70 -27.05 5.93
C ASP A 452 -9.33 -26.58 4.53
N TYR A 453 -9.50 -27.49 3.58
CA TYR A 453 -9.44 -27.19 2.17
C TYR A 453 -10.67 -27.79 1.48
N ALA A 454 -11.18 -27.09 0.47
CA ALA A 454 -12.08 -27.70 -0.49
C ALA A 454 -11.28 -28.20 -1.70
N THR A 455 -11.95 -28.93 -2.58
CA THR A 455 -11.38 -29.33 -3.87
C THR A 455 -12.11 -28.65 -5.01
N PHE A 456 -11.37 -28.20 -6.00
CA PHE A 456 -11.92 -27.69 -7.25
C PHE A 456 -11.34 -28.46 -8.43
N THR A 457 -12.19 -28.95 -9.33
CA THR A 457 -11.74 -29.72 -10.50
C THR A 457 -11.70 -28.85 -11.75
N TYR A 458 -10.49 -28.57 -12.23
CA TYR A 458 -10.27 -27.95 -13.53
C TYR A 458 -10.45 -28.97 -14.64
N LEU A 459 -11.38 -28.68 -15.53
CA LEU A 459 -11.77 -29.52 -16.65
C LEU A 459 -11.08 -29.04 -17.92
N LYS A 460 -10.52 -29.98 -18.67
CA LYS A 460 -9.83 -29.73 -19.94
C LYS A 460 -10.76 -29.06 -20.95
N GLU A 461 -10.25 -28.08 -21.68
CA GLU A 461 -10.99 -27.48 -22.79
C GLU A 461 -11.13 -28.46 -23.96
N CYS A 462 -12.34 -28.53 -24.49
CA CYS A 462 -12.64 -29.40 -25.61
C CYS A 462 -12.24 -28.73 -26.94
N PRO A 463 -11.50 -29.43 -27.82
CA PRO A 463 -11.11 -28.88 -29.11
C PRO A 463 -12.33 -28.54 -29.97
N GLN A 464 -12.15 -27.66 -30.97
CA GLN A 464 -13.20 -27.39 -31.96
C GLN A 464 -13.71 -28.69 -32.59
N GLY A 465 -15.01 -28.79 -32.82
CA GLY A 465 -15.64 -30.03 -33.30
C GLY A 465 -15.89 -31.09 -32.22
N THR A 466 -15.68 -30.75 -30.94
CA THR A 466 -16.08 -31.57 -29.79
C THR A 466 -16.87 -30.73 -28.79
N PHE A 467 -17.52 -31.37 -27.83
CA PHE A 467 -18.23 -30.70 -26.74
C PHE A 467 -17.98 -31.41 -25.41
N ARG A 468 -18.27 -30.73 -24.30
CA ARG A 468 -18.14 -31.33 -22.97
C ARG A 468 -19.38 -32.14 -22.61
N GLU A 469 -19.20 -33.44 -22.44
CA GLU A 469 -20.20 -34.34 -21.86
C GLU A 469 -19.68 -34.83 -20.50
N LYS A 470 -20.30 -34.37 -19.41
CA LYS A 470 -19.81 -34.56 -18.04
C LYS A 470 -18.39 -34.00 -17.88
N GLU A 471 -17.41 -34.86 -17.60
CA GLU A 471 -16.01 -34.49 -17.34
C GLU A 471 -15.07 -34.71 -18.54
N ALA A 472 -15.59 -35.18 -19.69
CA ALA A 472 -14.78 -35.53 -20.85
C ALA A 472 -15.28 -34.84 -22.14
N CYS A 473 -14.37 -34.74 -23.13
CA CYS A 473 -14.72 -34.24 -24.45
C CYS A 473 -15.27 -35.37 -25.31
N ALA A 474 -16.50 -35.19 -25.79
CA ALA A 474 -17.18 -36.11 -26.68
C ALA A 474 -17.17 -35.56 -28.12
N LEU A 475 -17.21 -36.46 -29.10
CA LEU A 475 -17.33 -36.09 -30.51
C LEU A 475 -18.63 -35.31 -30.74
N CYS A 476 -18.60 -34.31 -31.62
CA CYS A 476 -19.80 -33.55 -31.93
C CYS A 476 -20.91 -34.47 -32.48
N PRO A 477 -22.13 -34.43 -31.92
CA PRO A 477 -23.24 -35.24 -32.43
C PRO A 477 -23.53 -34.92 -33.90
N GLN A 478 -23.94 -35.93 -34.65
CA GLN A 478 -24.33 -35.73 -36.05
C GLN A 478 -25.50 -34.73 -36.12
N GLY A 479 -25.37 -33.74 -37.02
CA GLY A 479 -26.38 -32.69 -37.17
C GLY A 479 -26.27 -31.53 -36.18
N ALA A 480 -25.21 -31.51 -35.37
CA ALA A 480 -24.89 -30.41 -34.46
C ALA A 480 -23.66 -29.63 -34.91
N PHE A 481 -23.54 -28.42 -34.37
CA PHE A 481 -22.36 -27.57 -34.41
C PHE A 481 -21.78 -27.47 -33.01
N CYS A 482 -20.50 -27.80 -32.88
CA CYS A 482 -19.77 -27.75 -31.62
C CYS A 482 -18.57 -26.83 -31.77
N LYS A 483 -18.61 -25.68 -31.09
CA LYS A 483 -17.53 -24.69 -31.11
C LYS A 483 -16.26 -25.15 -30.37
N GLY A 484 -16.33 -26.24 -29.60
CA GLY A 484 -15.34 -26.56 -28.58
C GLY A 484 -15.70 -25.96 -27.22
N GLY A 485 -14.86 -26.22 -26.22
CA GLY A 485 -15.03 -25.78 -24.84
C GLY A 485 -16.16 -26.46 -24.07
N GLY A 486 -16.76 -25.74 -23.11
CA GLY A 486 -17.86 -26.21 -22.25
C GLY A 486 -19.27 -25.96 -22.80
N GLU A 487 -19.41 -25.42 -24.01
CA GLU A 487 -20.73 -25.11 -24.59
C GLU A 487 -21.49 -26.37 -25.02
N LYS A 488 -22.80 -26.38 -24.80
CA LYS A 488 -23.69 -27.44 -25.32
C LYS A 488 -23.72 -27.39 -26.86
N PRO A 489 -23.74 -28.53 -27.57
CA PRO A 489 -23.91 -28.56 -29.02
C PRO A 489 -25.18 -27.81 -29.45
N THR A 490 -25.07 -27.00 -30.49
CA THR A 490 -26.22 -26.33 -31.10
C THR A 490 -26.62 -27.03 -32.40
N PRO A 491 -27.88 -26.99 -32.84
CA PRO A 491 -28.26 -27.59 -34.11
C PRO A 491 -27.50 -26.93 -35.28
N LEU A 492 -26.95 -27.74 -36.18
CA LEU A 492 -26.43 -27.25 -37.46
C LEU A 492 -27.60 -26.70 -38.29
N PHE A 493 -27.33 -25.80 -39.25
CA PHE A 493 -28.36 -25.35 -40.18
C PHE A 493 -29.03 -26.55 -40.88
N GLY A 494 -30.37 -26.58 -40.88
CA GLY A 494 -31.14 -27.70 -41.41
C GLY A 494 -31.34 -28.86 -40.42
N TYR A 495 -31.00 -28.70 -39.15
CA TYR A 495 -31.25 -29.69 -38.10
C TYR A 495 -32.03 -29.08 -36.92
N LYS A 496 -32.73 -29.92 -36.16
CA LYS A 496 -33.41 -29.56 -34.90
C LYS A 496 -33.09 -30.56 -33.80
N GLU A 497 -32.77 -30.07 -32.60
CA GLU A 497 -32.58 -30.93 -31.42
C GLU A 497 -33.92 -31.59 -31.01
N SER A 498 -33.86 -32.87 -30.65
CA SER A 498 -34.99 -33.64 -30.14
C SER A 498 -35.49 -33.07 -28.81
N GLU A 499 -36.80 -32.93 -28.69
CA GLU A 499 -37.47 -32.50 -27.45
C GLU A 499 -37.41 -33.56 -26.34
N ASN A 500 -37.21 -34.84 -26.72
CA ASN A 500 -37.34 -35.99 -25.82
C ASN A 500 -36.02 -36.73 -25.57
N VAL A 501 -35.03 -36.58 -26.46
CA VAL A 501 -33.75 -37.30 -26.38
C VAL A 501 -32.61 -36.27 -26.46
N PRO A 502 -31.94 -35.95 -25.35
CA PRO A 502 -30.83 -35.00 -25.36
C PRO A 502 -29.76 -35.39 -26.38
N LEU A 503 -29.15 -34.41 -27.05
CA LEU A 503 -28.06 -34.59 -28.02
C LEU A 503 -28.43 -35.37 -29.30
N LEU A 504 -29.72 -35.69 -29.50
CA LEU A 504 -30.22 -36.23 -30.76
C LEU A 504 -30.71 -35.08 -31.66
N PHE A 505 -30.17 -34.98 -32.88
CA PHE A 505 -30.53 -33.94 -33.84
C PHE A 505 -31.20 -34.55 -35.07
N TYR A 506 -32.41 -34.11 -35.37
CA TYR A 506 -33.16 -34.53 -36.56
C TYR A 506 -32.87 -33.59 -37.73
N GLN A 507 -32.51 -34.17 -38.87
CA GLN A 507 -32.40 -33.43 -40.13
C GLN A 507 -33.79 -32.98 -40.58
N CYS A 508 -33.90 -31.70 -40.94
CA CYS A 508 -35.09 -31.08 -41.51
C CYS A 508 -35.02 -31.15 -43.03
N PHE A 509 -36.18 -31.20 -43.67
CA PHE A 509 -36.26 -31.27 -45.13
C PHE A 509 -37.01 -30.09 -45.72
N THR A 510 -36.71 -29.77 -46.97
CA THR A 510 -37.40 -28.78 -47.79
C THR A 510 -38.31 -29.47 -48.80
N LYS A 511 -39.31 -28.75 -49.32
CA LYS A 511 -40.26 -29.30 -50.31
C LYS A 511 -39.56 -29.74 -51.61
N SER A 512 -38.42 -29.12 -51.96
CA SER A 512 -37.58 -29.50 -53.10
C SER A 512 -36.81 -30.80 -52.92
N ASP A 513 -36.74 -31.35 -51.70
CA ASP A 513 -36.10 -32.64 -51.42
C ASP A 513 -37.05 -33.83 -51.69
N CYS A 514 -38.34 -33.54 -51.92
CA CYS A 514 -39.35 -34.50 -52.36
C CYS A 514 -39.44 -34.47 -53.89
N LEU A 515 -39.20 -35.60 -54.54
CA LEU A 515 -39.42 -35.79 -55.97
C LEU A 515 -40.93 -35.83 -56.27
N GLU A 516 -41.31 -35.48 -57.50
CA GLU A 516 -42.71 -35.38 -57.93
C GLU A 516 -43.49 -36.71 -57.85
N ASP A 517 -42.79 -37.83 -57.74
CA ASP A 517 -43.34 -39.18 -57.58
C ASP A 517 -43.46 -39.63 -56.11
N ASN A 518 -43.32 -38.70 -55.16
CA ASN A 518 -43.26 -38.94 -53.71
C ASN A 518 -42.05 -39.75 -53.23
N THR A 519 -41.00 -39.89 -54.05
CA THR A 519 -39.70 -40.44 -53.62
C THR A 519 -38.73 -39.33 -53.21
N CYS A 520 -37.60 -39.68 -52.59
CA CYS A 520 -36.60 -38.70 -52.13
C CYS A 520 -35.37 -38.73 -53.06
N SER A 521 -34.63 -37.62 -53.17
CA SER A 521 -33.42 -37.51 -54.01
C SER A 521 -32.29 -38.46 -53.60
N ASP A 522 -31.30 -38.67 -54.49
CA ASP A 522 -30.21 -39.63 -54.29
C ASP A 522 -29.39 -39.35 -53.01
N GLY A 523 -29.26 -40.37 -52.16
CA GLY A 523 -28.61 -40.30 -50.85
C GLY A 523 -29.56 -40.56 -49.66
N TYR A 524 -30.88 -40.59 -49.89
CA TYR A 524 -31.89 -40.80 -48.85
C TYR A 524 -32.59 -42.15 -49.01
N LYS A 525 -32.54 -43.02 -47.98
CA LYS A 525 -33.28 -44.30 -47.96
C LYS A 525 -34.37 -44.27 -46.87
N GLY A 526 -35.63 -44.49 -47.26
CA GLY A 526 -36.77 -44.73 -46.37
C GLY A 526 -37.96 -43.79 -46.58
N SER A 527 -39.13 -44.16 -46.04
CA SER A 527 -40.47 -43.53 -46.13
C SER A 527 -40.61 -42.08 -45.62
N ARG A 528 -39.50 -41.33 -45.49
CA ARG A 528 -39.43 -40.02 -44.84
C ARG A 528 -40.08 -38.89 -45.63
N CYS A 529 -40.21 -38.99 -46.96
CA CYS A 529 -40.96 -38.02 -47.76
C CYS A 529 -42.48 -38.02 -47.42
N HIS A 530 -43.01 -39.07 -46.78
CA HIS A 530 -44.42 -39.17 -46.35
C HIS A 530 -44.69 -38.59 -44.93
N ALA A 531 -43.63 -38.24 -44.19
CA ALA A 531 -43.69 -38.00 -42.75
C ALA A 531 -44.27 -36.63 -42.32
N CYS A 532 -44.57 -35.72 -43.26
CA CYS A 532 -45.36 -34.52 -42.96
C CYS A 532 -46.85 -34.63 -43.31
N ASP A 533 -47.29 -35.74 -43.91
CA ASP A 533 -48.72 -36.03 -44.10
C ASP A 533 -49.29 -37.01 -43.05
N THR A 534 -48.45 -37.83 -42.42
CA THR A 534 -48.92 -38.94 -41.56
C THR A 534 -48.19 -39.05 -40.22
N TYR A 535 -48.17 -37.96 -39.44
CA TYR A 535 -48.05 -37.96 -37.97
C TYR A 535 -46.72 -37.54 -37.30
N THR A 536 -45.53 -37.54 -37.90
CA THR A 536 -44.32 -36.95 -37.25
C THR A 536 -43.18 -36.59 -38.22
N GLY A 537 -42.77 -35.32 -38.28
CA GLY A 537 -41.60 -34.87 -39.06
C GLY A 537 -41.20 -33.41 -38.79
N PHE A 538 -40.04 -32.95 -39.33
CA PHE A 538 -39.58 -31.56 -39.25
C PHE A 538 -39.33 -30.96 -40.65
N ALA A 539 -40.00 -29.86 -40.96
CA ALA A 539 -39.82 -29.12 -42.21
C ALA A 539 -38.95 -27.87 -41.99
N LEU A 540 -38.02 -27.60 -42.92
CA LEU A 540 -37.25 -26.37 -42.93
C LEU A 540 -38.07 -25.28 -43.66
N ILE A 541 -38.64 -24.36 -42.89
CA ILE A 541 -39.44 -23.24 -43.39
C ILE A 541 -38.63 -21.96 -43.22
N GLY A 542 -38.13 -21.42 -44.33
CA GLY A 542 -37.17 -20.31 -44.31
C GLY A 542 -35.85 -20.75 -43.66
N LYS A 543 -35.46 -20.10 -42.54
CA LYS A 543 -34.28 -20.47 -41.73
C LYS A 543 -34.61 -21.27 -40.47
N LYS A 544 -35.87 -21.67 -40.26
CA LYS A 544 -36.32 -22.33 -39.02
C LYS A 544 -36.85 -23.74 -39.31
N CYS A 545 -36.38 -24.72 -38.54
CA CYS A 545 -36.96 -26.05 -38.52
C CYS A 545 -38.23 -26.08 -37.67
N GLN A 546 -39.35 -26.43 -38.28
CA GLN A 546 -40.65 -26.49 -37.62
C GLN A 546 -41.16 -27.93 -37.61
N LYS A 547 -41.77 -28.33 -36.49
CA LYS A 547 -42.46 -29.62 -36.40
C LYS A 547 -43.65 -29.57 -37.34
N CYS A 548 -43.84 -30.61 -38.15
CA CYS A 548 -45.04 -30.77 -38.96
C CYS A 548 -46.23 -31.10 -38.03
N PHE A 549 -46.72 -30.09 -37.34
CA PHE A 549 -48.02 -30.08 -36.69
C PHE A 549 -48.88 -29.10 -37.49
N LEU A 550 -49.77 -29.62 -38.30
CA LEU A 550 -50.85 -28.82 -38.90
C LEU A 550 -52.13 -29.13 -38.12
N PRO A 551 -52.64 -28.25 -37.24
CA PRO A 551 -54.06 -28.24 -36.96
C PRO A 551 -54.74 -27.45 -38.07
N LYS A 552 -54.71 -27.96 -39.31
CA LYS A 552 -55.58 -27.42 -40.37
C LYS A 552 -57.07 -27.63 -40.06
N VAL A 553 -57.41 -28.43 -39.05
CA VAL A 553 -58.79 -28.71 -38.65
C VAL A 553 -59.36 -27.61 -37.72
N VAL A 554 -58.53 -26.81 -37.05
CA VAL A 554 -59.02 -25.83 -36.06
C VAL A 554 -59.47 -24.52 -36.70
N GLU A 555 -58.83 -24.03 -37.78
CA GLU A 555 -59.31 -22.83 -38.48
C GLU A 555 -60.67 -23.06 -39.17
N TYR A 556 -60.89 -24.25 -39.75
CA TYR A 556 -62.20 -24.60 -40.31
C TYR A 556 -63.25 -24.81 -39.23
N LEU A 557 -62.92 -25.42 -38.08
CA LEU A 557 -63.88 -25.58 -36.98
C LEU A 557 -64.25 -24.25 -36.33
N ILE A 558 -63.29 -23.33 -36.13
CA ILE A 558 -63.58 -21.99 -35.60
C ILE A 558 -64.42 -21.18 -36.59
N ALA A 559 -64.11 -21.26 -37.89
CA ALA A 559 -64.93 -20.64 -38.93
C ALA A 559 -66.33 -21.26 -39.00
N LEU A 560 -66.46 -22.58 -38.90
CA LEU A 560 -67.74 -23.29 -38.91
C LEU A 560 -68.58 -22.94 -37.67
N VAL A 561 -67.97 -22.89 -36.49
CA VAL A 561 -68.63 -22.48 -35.23
C VAL A 561 -69.04 -21.01 -35.30
N ALA A 562 -68.21 -20.13 -35.85
CA ALA A 562 -68.55 -18.72 -36.06
C ALA A 562 -69.72 -18.54 -37.05
N ILE A 563 -69.75 -19.32 -38.13
CA ILE A 563 -70.86 -19.32 -39.10
C ILE A 563 -72.15 -19.86 -38.43
N ILE A 564 -72.07 -20.94 -37.66
CA ILE A 564 -73.24 -21.50 -36.94
C ILE A 564 -73.77 -20.49 -35.91
N LEU A 565 -72.89 -19.84 -35.14
CA LEU A 565 -73.28 -18.79 -34.19
C LEU A 565 -73.91 -17.57 -34.88
N PHE A 566 -73.39 -17.18 -36.05
CA PHE A 566 -73.95 -16.09 -36.86
C PHE A 566 -75.35 -16.43 -37.42
N VAL A 567 -75.56 -17.67 -37.89
CA VAL A 567 -76.87 -18.14 -38.35
C VAL A 567 -77.88 -18.23 -37.21
N LEU A 568 -77.46 -18.70 -36.02
CA LEU A 568 -78.30 -18.71 -34.83
C LEU A 568 -78.68 -17.29 -34.37
N TYR A 569 -77.74 -16.33 -34.43
CA TYR A 569 -78.00 -14.92 -34.13
C TYR A 569 -79.01 -14.30 -35.10
N LEU A 570 -78.89 -14.58 -36.41
CA LEU A 570 -79.85 -14.11 -37.41
C LEU A 570 -81.25 -14.72 -37.22
N ASN A 571 -81.35 -16.02 -36.90
CA ASN A 571 -82.65 -16.66 -36.64
C ASN A 571 -83.32 -16.13 -35.35
N TYR A 572 -82.55 -15.89 -34.29
CA TYR A 572 -83.07 -15.27 -33.07
C TYR A 572 -83.59 -13.84 -33.30
N SER A 573 -82.89 -13.05 -34.13
CA SER A 573 -83.30 -11.68 -34.47
C SER A 573 -84.54 -11.62 -35.39
N VAL A 574 -84.83 -12.68 -36.15
CA VAL A 574 -86.02 -12.76 -37.02
C VAL A 574 -87.25 -13.24 -36.24
N GLU A 575 -87.08 -14.11 -35.23
CA GLU A 575 -88.18 -14.49 -34.34
C GLU A 575 -88.55 -13.37 -33.34
N SER A 576 -87.60 -12.56 -32.86
CA SER A 576 -87.90 -11.45 -31.95
C SER A 576 -88.62 -10.26 -32.63
N ASN A 577 -88.59 -10.16 -33.96
CA ASN A 577 -89.31 -9.14 -34.73
C ASN A 577 -90.70 -9.60 -35.23
N LYS A 578 -91.19 -10.77 -34.81
CA LYS A 578 -92.57 -11.22 -35.03
C LYS A 578 -93.45 -11.17 -33.77
N SER A 579 -92.93 -10.66 -32.66
CA SER A 579 -93.68 -10.44 -31.41
C SER A 579 -93.59 -8.98 -30.91
N ASN A 580 -93.72 -8.02 -31.83
CA ASN A 580 -94.14 -6.64 -31.58
C ASN A 580 -94.82 -6.06 -32.81
#